data_AF-A0A2N9J4I6-F1
#
_entry.id   AF-A0A2N9J4I6-F1
#
_cell.length_a   1.000
_cell.length_b   1.000
_cell.length_c   1.000
_cell.angle_alpha   90.00
_cell.angle_beta   90.00
_cell.angle_gamma   90.00
#
_symmetry.space_group_name_H-M   'P 1'
#
loop_
_entity.id
_entity.type
_entity.pdbx_description
1 polymer ?
#
loop_
_entity_poly.entity_id
_entity_poly.type
_entity_poly.pdbx_seq_one_letter_code
_entity_poly.pdbx_strand_id
1 'polypeptide(L)'
;MLFRCSLNQDDTVAAVLDPIGPGHSWDWNVNFGRDFNDWEMEQVLVFFSLLHSHTPRGVDGDKLCWKLHQSGNFDSRSFYHVLHTLVAMCFPWKRIWGVKAPQRVAFFMWTVAWG
;
A
#
# COMPACT_ATOMS: atom_id res chain seq x y z
N MET A 1 -16.57 -0.35 -9.67
CA MET A 1 -15.49 0.19 -8.80
C MET A 1 -16.14 1.17 -7.85
N LEU A 2 -15.84 1.13 -6.54
CA LEU A 2 -16.57 1.91 -5.52
C LEU A 2 -16.18 3.40 -5.54
N PHE A 3 -14.89 3.70 -5.75
CA PHE A 3 -14.34 5.05 -5.74
C PHE A 3 -14.11 5.56 -7.16
N ARG A 4 -14.62 6.75 -7.48
CA ARG A 4 -14.44 7.32 -8.83
C ARG A 4 -13.00 7.73 -9.11
N CYS A 5 -12.27 8.20 -8.11
CA CYS A 5 -10.86 8.55 -8.23
C CYS A 5 -9.97 7.34 -8.60
N SER A 6 -10.45 6.11 -8.38
CA SER A 6 -9.72 4.90 -8.77
C SER A 6 -9.92 4.48 -10.23
N LEU A 7 -10.82 5.16 -10.96
CA LEU A 7 -11.10 4.88 -12.37
C LEU A 7 -10.09 5.53 -13.32
N ASN A 8 -9.36 6.54 -12.85
CA ASN A 8 -8.37 7.26 -13.61
C ASN A 8 -7.01 7.14 -12.92
N GLN A 9 -6.03 6.55 -13.61
CA GLN A 9 -4.68 6.37 -13.06
C GLN A 9 -3.93 7.71 -12.93
N ASP A 10 -4.39 8.75 -13.62
CA ASP A 10 -3.79 10.08 -13.60
C ASP A 10 -4.46 11.02 -12.55
N ASP A 11 -5.47 10.56 -11.81
CA ASP A 11 -6.08 11.34 -10.74
C ASP A 11 -5.11 11.51 -9.56
N THR A 12 -5.02 12.72 -9.04
CA THR A 12 -4.18 13.08 -7.89
C THR A 12 -4.99 13.12 -6.59
N VAL A 13 -4.32 12.97 -5.46
CA VAL A 13 -4.92 13.15 -4.13
C VAL A 13 -5.43 14.57 -3.97
N ALA A 14 -4.73 15.56 -4.54
CA ALA A 14 -5.19 16.95 -4.60
C ALA A 14 -6.55 17.13 -5.31
N ALA A 15 -6.91 16.27 -6.27
CA ALA A 15 -8.20 16.37 -6.98
C ALA A 15 -9.42 15.99 -6.12
N VAL A 16 -9.20 15.31 -4.99
CA VAL A 16 -10.23 14.92 -4.03
C VAL A 16 -10.12 15.67 -2.70
N LEU A 17 -9.32 16.75 -2.66
CA LEU A 17 -9.13 17.62 -1.50
C LEU A 17 -9.66 19.01 -1.77
N ASP A 18 -10.64 19.45 -0.98
CA ASP A 18 -11.19 20.80 -1.07
C ASP A 18 -10.67 21.69 0.07
N PRO A 19 -10.28 22.95 -0.21
CA PRO A 19 -9.82 23.86 0.83
C PRO A 19 -10.98 24.35 1.71
N ILE A 20 -10.86 24.17 3.02
CA ILE A 20 -11.85 24.63 4.01
C ILE A 20 -11.44 26.00 4.55
N GLY A 21 -11.91 27.05 3.89
CA GLY A 21 -11.77 28.43 4.36
C GLY A 21 -10.33 28.98 4.38
N PRO A 22 -10.07 30.11 5.04
CA PRO A 22 -8.77 30.79 5.03
C PRO A 22 -7.69 30.15 5.93
N GLY A 23 -7.91 28.94 6.43
CA GLY A 23 -6.90 28.12 7.09
C GLY A 23 -6.40 27.05 6.13
N HIS A 24 -5.17 26.56 6.26
CA HIS A 24 -4.64 25.45 5.47
C HIS A 24 -5.28 24.10 5.88
N SER A 25 -6.60 24.09 6.01
CA SER A 25 -7.44 22.96 6.38
C SER A 25 -8.04 22.40 5.09
N TRP A 26 -7.97 21.09 4.92
CA TRP A 26 -8.47 20.41 3.73
C TRP A 26 -9.56 19.43 4.12
N ASP A 27 -10.61 19.33 3.29
CA ASP A 27 -11.64 18.30 3.38
C ASP A 27 -11.45 17.26 2.30
N TRP A 28 -11.88 16.03 2.59
CA TRP A 28 -11.84 14.94 1.63
C TRP A 28 -13.17 14.85 0.86
N ASN A 29 -13.18 15.33 -0.38
CA ASN A 29 -14.32 15.23 -1.29
C ASN A 29 -14.23 13.96 -2.16
N VAL A 30 -14.42 12.80 -1.52
CA VAL A 30 -14.36 11.50 -2.19
C VAL A 30 -15.69 11.19 -2.88
N ASN A 31 -15.67 11.08 -4.20
CA ASN A 31 -16.87 10.78 -4.97
C ASN A 31 -17.02 9.26 -5.21
N PHE A 32 -18.20 8.72 -4.88
CA PHE A 32 -18.50 7.28 -4.99
C PHE A 32 -19.29 6.98 -6.26
N GLY A 33 -19.04 5.81 -6.85
CA GLY A 33 -19.70 5.38 -8.09
C GLY A 33 -21.10 4.79 -7.88
N ARG A 34 -21.45 4.47 -6.62
CA ARG A 34 -22.74 3.92 -6.20
C ARG A 34 -22.96 4.21 -4.70
N ASP A 35 -24.18 4.04 -4.24
CA ASP A 35 -24.49 4.07 -2.81
C ASP A 35 -23.91 2.86 -2.06
N PHE A 36 -23.73 3.01 -0.75
CA PHE A 36 -23.26 1.95 0.15
C PHE A 36 -24.42 1.08 0.61
N ASN A 37 -24.13 -0.20 0.81
CA ASN A 37 -25.02 -1.06 1.56
C ASN A 37 -24.75 -0.93 3.07
N ASP A 38 -25.72 -1.30 3.91
CA ASP A 38 -25.60 -1.21 5.37
C ASP A 38 -24.39 -1.98 5.92
N TRP A 39 -24.04 -3.12 5.31
CA TRP A 39 -22.88 -3.92 5.71
C TRP A 39 -21.52 -3.33 5.28
N GLU A 40 -21.51 -2.33 4.40
CA GLU A 40 -20.29 -1.63 3.97
C GLU A 40 -20.04 -0.36 4.80
N MET A 41 -21.04 0.13 5.54
CA MET A 41 -20.97 1.40 6.28
C MET A 41 -19.86 1.43 7.34
N GLU A 42 -19.64 0.35 8.07
CA GLU A 42 -18.56 0.29 9.06
C GLU A 42 -17.18 0.46 8.40
N GLN A 43 -16.97 -0.18 7.25
CA GLN A 43 -15.73 -0.06 6.48
C GLN A 43 -15.54 1.35 5.93
N VAL A 44 -16.63 1.98 5.47
CA VAL A 44 -16.62 3.37 4.99
C VAL A 44 -16.24 4.33 6.12
N LEU A 45 -16.77 4.14 7.32
CA LEU A 45 -16.41 4.97 8.49
C LEU A 45 -14.94 4.82 8.87
N VAL A 46 -14.42 3.58 8.90
CA VAL A 46 -13.00 3.32 9.15
C VAL A 46 -12.13 3.98 8.07
N PHE A 47 -12.56 3.92 6.82
CA PHE A 47 -11.88 4.57 5.70
C PHE A 47 -11.83 6.10 5.86
N PHE A 48 -12.94 6.76 6.17
CA PHE A 48 -12.97 8.21 6.39
C PHE A 48 -12.13 8.63 7.61
N SER A 49 -12.17 7.84 8.69
CA SER A 49 -11.29 8.05 9.85
C SER A 49 -9.80 7.98 9.46
N LEU A 50 -9.44 7.01 8.62
CA LEU A 50 -8.10 6.89 8.08
C LEU A 50 -7.72 8.10 7.22
N LEU A 51 -8.61 8.54 6.32
CA LEU A 51 -8.38 9.73 5.49
C LEU A 51 -8.15 10.98 6.35
N HIS A 52 -9.00 11.22 7.33
CA HIS A 52 -8.90 12.39 8.21
C HIS A 52 -7.63 12.38 9.06
N SER A 53 -7.16 11.20 9.50
CA SER A 53 -5.87 11.09 10.20
C SER A 53 -4.66 11.42 9.32
N HIS A 54 -4.81 11.34 7.99
CA HIS A 54 -3.77 11.61 7.00
C HIS A 54 -4.04 12.88 6.18
N THR A 55 -4.95 13.76 6.63
CA THR A 55 -5.22 15.03 5.94
C THR A 55 -3.93 15.84 5.80
N PRO A 56 -3.55 16.24 4.57
CA PRO A 56 -2.35 17.04 4.33
C PRO A 56 -2.38 18.34 5.15
N ARG A 57 -1.21 18.78 5.62
CA ARG A 57 -1.06 20.06 6.35
C ARG A 57 -0.56 21.21 5.47
N GLY A 58 -0.32 20.96 4.19
CA GLY A 58 0.28 21.91 3.26
C GLY A 58 -0.32 21.81 1.87
N VAL A 59 0.02 22.79 1.03
CA VAL A 59 -0.43 22.92 -0.38
C VAL A 59 0.53 22.19 -1.35
N ASP A 60 1.55 21.52 -0.82
CA ASP A 60 2.51 20.77 -1.63
C ASP A 60 1.79 19.66 -2.38
N GLY A 61 1.99 19.59 -3.70
CA GLY A 61 1.44 18.52 -4.53
C GLY A 61 1.94 17.13 -4.12
N ASP A 62 1.31 16.10 -4.69
CA ASP A 62 1.57 14.71 -4.37
C ASP A 62 3.05 14.33 -4.56
N LYS A 63 3.66 13.79 -3.50
CA LYS A 63 5.04 13.34 -3.50
C LYS A 63 5.11 11.88 -3.05
N LEU A 64 5.86 11.07 -3.79
CA LEU A 64 6.20 9.72 -3.36
C LEU A 64 7.19 9.80 -2.19
N CYS A 65 6.74 9.38 -1.01
CA CYS A 65 7.54 9.38 0.20
C CYS A 65 7.93 7.96 0.59
N TRP A 66 9.23 7.70 0.62
CA TRP A 66 9.81 6.44 1.05
C TRP A 66 9.86 6.35 2.58
N LYS A 67 8.97 5.57 3.19
CA LYS A 67 8.86 5.47 4.65
C LYS A 67 10.03 4.75 5.35
N LEU A 68 10.82 3.98 4.60
CA LEU A 68 11.91 3.18 5.14
C LEU A 68 13.22 3.97 5.31
N HIS A 69 13.25 5.22 4.85
CA HIS A 69 14.39 6.11 5.00
C HIS A 69 13.96 7.48 5.51
N GLN A 70 14.70 8.05 6.47
CA GLN A 70 14.32 9.30 7.14
C GLN A 70 14.26 10.51 6.20
N SER A 71 15.00 10.48 5.09
CA SER A 71 14.95 11.57 4.10
C SER A 71 13.70 11.54 3.21
N GLY A 72 12.86 10.49 3.30
CA GLY A 72 11.71 10.30 2.41
C GLY A 72 12.08 9.93 0.97
N ASN A 73 13.37 9.88 0.63
CA ASN A 73 13.83 9.45 -0.69
C ASN A 73 13.97 7.93 -0.76
N PHE A 74 13.68 7.38 -1.93
CA PHE A 74 13.95 5.98 -2.21
C PHE A 74 15.45 5.69 -2.08
N ASP A 75 15.77 4.62 -1.37
CA ASP A 75 17.12 4.11 -1.23
C ASP A 75 17.10 2.59 -1.43
N SER A 76 17.90 2.11 -2.39
CA SER A 76 17.94 0.69 -2.75
C SER A 76 18.36 -0.18 -1.57
N ARG A 77 19.26 0.32 -0.71
CA ARG A 77 19.73 -0.43 0.46
C ARG A 77 18.60 -0.68 1.47
N SER A 78 17.80 0.34 1.79
CA SER A 78 16.65 0.22 2.68
C SER A 78 15.53 -0.67 2.09
N PHE A 79 15.31 -0.62 0.77
CA PHE A 79 14.41 -1.53 0.06
C PHE A 79 14.86 -2.98 0.19
N TYR A 80 16.11 -3.27 -0.19
CA TYR A 80 16.64 -4.63 -0.09
C TYR A 80 16.77 -5.09 1.34
N HIS A 81 17.02 -4.21 2.31
CA HIS A 81 17.02 -4.59 3.71
C HIS A 81 15.68 -5.21 4.11
N VAL A 82 14.55 -4.56 3.83
CA VAL A 82 13.22 -5.09 4.16
C VAL A 82 12.91 -6.39 3.40
N LEU A 83 13.23 -6.45 2.10
CA LEU A 83 13.08 -7.69 1.34
C LEU A 83 13.90 -8.83 1.95
N HIS A 84 15.14 -8.55 2.36
CA HIS A 84 16.01 -9.55 2.94
C HIS A 84 15.55 -9.97 4.35
N THR A 85 14.94 -9.07 5.13
CA THR A 85 14.29 -9.41 6.40
C THR A 85 13.06 -10.29 6.19
N LEU A 86 12.29 -10.07 5.12
CA LEU A 86 11.18 -10.93 4.72
C LEU A 86 11.67 -12.30 4.24
N VAL A 87 12.75 -12.36 3.45
CA VAL A 87 13.39 -13.62 3.02
C VAL A 87 14.05 -14.35 4.20
N ALA A 88 14.45 -13.62 5.24
CA ALA A 88 14.93 -14.19 6.49
C ALA A 88 13.81 -14.85 7.32
N MET A 89 12.52 -14.77 6.92
CA MET A 89 11.51 -15.76 7.33
C MET A 89 11.88 -17.12 6.73
N CYS A 90 12.85 -17.77 7.36
CA CYS A 90 13.31 -19.15 7.21
C CYS A 90 12.78 -19.87 5.97
N PHE A 91 13.26 -19.46 4.80
CA PHE A 91 13.01 -20.21 3.59
C PHE A 91 13.43 -21.67 3.85
N PRO A 92 12.53 -22.65 3.69
CA PRO A 92 12.75 -24.01 4.18
C PRO A 92 13.68 -24.79 3.24
N TRP A 93 14.80 -24.20 2.82
CA TRP A 93 15.78 -24.82 1.92
C TRP A 93 16.25 -26.16 2.46
N LYS A 94 16.42 -26.30 3.79
CA LYS A 94 16.77 -27.59 4.42
C LYS A 94 15.67 -28.65 4.21
N ARG A 95 14.40 -28.26 4.14
CA ARG A 95 13.30 -29.19 3.86
C ARG A 95 13.18 -29.50 2.36
N ILE A 96 13.57 -28.59 1.48
CA ILE A 96 13.51 -28.76 0.02
C ILE A 96 14.72 -29.57 -0.49
N TRP A 97 15.92 -29.24 -0.02
CA TRP A 97 17.19 -29.80 -0.49
C TRP A 97 17.81 -30.81 0.47
N GLY A 98 17.42 -30.81 1.75
CA GLY A 98 17.93 -31.76 2.75
C GLY A 98 17.23 -33.11 2.75
N VAL A 99 16.15 -33.26 1.98
CA VAL A 99 15.53 -34.56 1.68
C VAL A 99 16.15 -35.13 0.40
N LYS A 100 16.33 -36.46 0.33
CA LYS A 100 16.77 -37.16 -0.90
C LYS A 100 15.65 -37.20 -1.96
N ALA A 101 14.99 -36.08 -2.22
CA ALA A 101 13.98 -35.96 -3.26
C ALA A 101 14.66 -35.85 -4.64
N PRO A 102 14.03 -36.34 -5.72
CA PRO A 102 14.48 -36.09 -7.08
C PRO A 102 14.57 -34.58 -7.36
N GLN A 103 15.57 -34.15 -8.13
CA GLN A 103 15.83 -32.73 -8.43
C GLN A 103 14.61 -31.99 -9.00
N ARG A 104 13.80 -32.66 -9.82
CA ARG A 104 12.57 -32.08 -10.39
C ARG A 104 11.54 -31.70 -9.32
N VAL A 105 11.46 -32.50 -8.25
CA VAL A 105 10.54 -32.27 -7.12
C VAL A 105 11.05 -31.14 -6.24
N ALA A 106 12.36 -31.13 -5.94
CA ALA A 106 12.97 -30.04 -5.17
C ALA A 106 12.84 -28.69 -5.91
N PHE A 107 13.06 -28.69 -7.23
CA PHE A 107 12.89 -27.50 -8.07
C PHE A 107 11.44 -27.00 -8.06
N PHE A 108 10.46 -27.89 -8.25
CA PHE A 108 9.04 -27.52 -8.17
C PHE A 108 8.67 -26.92 -6.81
N MET A 109 9.09 -27.56 -5.72
CA MET A 109 8.86 -27.06 -4.36
C MET A 109 9.54 -25.72 -4.09
N TRP A 110 10.71 -25.47 -4.70
CA TRP A 110 11.38 -24.16 -4.66
C TRP A 110 10.54 -23.07 -5.33
N THR A 111 10.00 -23.34 -6.52
CA THR A 111 9.15 -22.39 -7.25
C THR A 111 7.88 -22.09 -6.48
N VAL A 112 7.21 -23.13 -5.96
CA VAL A 112 5.98 -22.99 -5.16
C VAL A 112 6.22 -22.21 -3.86
N ALA A 113 7.39 -22.41 -3.23
CA ALA A 113 7.74 -21.70 -2.00
C ALA A 113 8.22 -20.25 -2.23
N TRP A 114 8.56 -19.86 -3.47
CA TRP A 114 8.94 -18.48 -3.82
C TRP A 114 7.77 -17.64 -4.35
N GLY A 115 6.72 -18.26 -4.89
CA GLY A 115 5.56 -17.57 -5.45
C GLY A 115 5.86 -16.94 -6.80
#